data_AF-A0A0D0CF94-F1
#
_entry.id   AF-A0A0D0CF94-F1
#
_cell.length_a   1.000
_cell.length_b   1.000
_cell.length_c   1.000
_cell.angle_alpha   90.00
_cell.angle_beta   90.00
_cell.angle_gamma   90.00
#
_symmetry.space_group_name_H-M   'P 1'
#
loop_
_entity.id
_entity.type
_entity.pdbx_description
1 polymer ?
#
loop_
_entity_poly.entity_id
_entity_poly.type
_entity_poly.pdbx_seq_one_letter_code
_entity_poly.pdbx_strand_id
1 'polypeptide(L)' 'IDLNQTFGAFLIGAFFSAMLYGVTCIQIFYYFNRYNDNVWLKIFVLILWVLETLHSIFACHAIYYFVIINYANPIALA' A
#
# COMPACT_ATOMS: atom_id res chain seq x y z
N ILE A 1 -24.47 11.87 -0.72
CA ILE A 1 -23.40 10.89 -0.46
C ILE A 1 -22.49 11.53 0.56
N ASP A 2 -22.42 11.00 1.78
CA ASP A 2 -21.66 11.62 2.86
C ASP A 2 -20.16 11.38 2.64
N LEU A 3 -19.51 12.33 1.95
CA LEU A 3 -18.08 12.23 1.62
C LEU A 3 -17.20 12.02 2.85
N ASN A 4 -17.59 12.55 4.00
CA ASN A 4 -16.85 12.42 5.25
C ASN A 4 -16.71 10.95 5.72
N GLN A 5 -17.76 10.14 5.55
CA GLN A 5 -17.68 8.71 5.87
C GLN A 5 -16.79 7.95 4.87
N THR A 6 -16.84 8.33 3.59
CA THR A 6 -16.02 7.70 2.54
C THR A 6 -14.53 7.99 2.76
N PHE A 7 -14.15 9.21 3.15
CA PHE A 7 -12.77 9.56 3.46
C PHE A 7 -12.26 8.86 4.72
N GLY A 8 -13.07 8.78 5.77
CA GLY A 8 -12.72 8.03 6.99
C GLY A 8 -12.47 6.54 6.70
N ALA A 9 -13.35 5.92 5.92
CA ALA A 9 -13.20 4.52 5.50
C ALA A 9 -11.95 4.30 4.63
N PHE A 10 -11.64 5.23 3.73
CA PHE A 10 -10.45 5.16 2.88
C PHE A 10 -9.14 5.27 3.68
N LEU A 11 -9.08 6.19 4.65
CA LEU A 11 -7.94 6.33 5.56
C LEU A 11 -7.70 5.03 6.36
N ILE A 12 -8.76 4.44 6.91
CA ILE A 12 -8.69 3.20 7.66
C ILE A 12 -8.23 2.05 6.76
N GLY A 13 -8.79 1.93 5.56
CA GLY A 13 -8.39 0.93 4.56
C GLY A 13 -6.91 1.02 4.22
N ALA A 14 -6.37 2.24 4.12
CA ALA A 14 -4.96 2.47 3.88
C ALA A 14 -4.05 2.07 5.05
N PHE A 15 -4.46 2.36 6.29
CA PHE A 15 -3.73 1.90 7.47
C PHE A 15 -3.65 0.37 7.51
N PHE A 16 -4.77 -0.31 7.24
CA PHE A 16 -4.79 -1.76 7.15
C PHE A 16 -3.90 -2.28 6.02
N SER A 17 -3.93 -1.63 4.84
CA SER A 17 -3.05 -1.99 3.71
C SER A 17 -1.56 -1.83 4.08
N ALA A 18 -1.19 -0.74 4.77
CA ALA A 18 0.18 -0.53 5.25
C ALA A 18 0.61 -1.58 6.30
N MET A 19 -0.28 -1.98 7.22
CA MET A 19 -0.01 -3.05 8.17
C MET A 19 0.22 -4.40 7.47
N LEU A 20 -0.64 -4.75 6.52
CA LEU A 20 -0.52 -5.97 5.73
C LEU A 20 0.77 -5.98 4.90
N TYR A 21 1.15 -4.83 4.34
CA TYR A 21 2.43 -4.67 3.62
C TYR A 21 3.65 -4.95 4.51
N GLY A 22 3.62 -4.54 5.79
CA GLY A 22 4.66 -4.89 6.75
C GLY A 22 4.77 -6.40 7.00
N VAL A 23 3.63 -7.10 7.07
CA VAL A 23 3.58 -8.56 7.25
C VAL A 23 4.16 -9.28 6.03
N THR A 24 3.79 -8.88 4.81
CA THR A 24 4.33 -9.47 3.57
C THR A 24 5.84 -9.24 3.47
N CYS A 25 6.38 -8.09 3.87
CA CYS A 25 7.83 -7.87 3.94
C CYS A 25 8.54 -8.90 4.82
N ILE A 26 7.99 -9.17 6.01
CA ILE A 26 8.55 -10.16 6.94
C ILE A 26 8.45 -11.57 6.36
N GLN A 27 7.33 -11.92 5.73
CA GLN A 27 7.17 -13.23 5.07
C GLN A 27 8.22 -13.45 3.97
N ILE A 28 8.49 -12.42 3.17
CA ILE A 28 9.47 -12.47 2.09
C ILE A 28 10.89 -12.58 2.64
N PHE A 29 11.21 -11.80 3.68
CA PHE A 29 12.51 -11.89 4.35
C PHE A 29 12.74 -13.28 4.94
N TYR A 30 11.73 -13.85 5.59
CA TYR A 30 11.81 -15.20 6.16
C TYR A 30 11.96 -16.27 5.06
N TYR A 31 11.24 -16.14 3.94
CA TYR A 31 11.36 -17.03 2.80
C TYR A 31 12.78 -17.01 2.21
N PHE A 32 13.37 -15.82 2.01
CA PHE A 32 14.72 -15.67 1.49
C PHE A 32 15.80 -16.26 2.41
N ASN A 33 15.61 -16.15 3.72
CA ASN A 33 16.58 -16.62 4.72
C ASN A 33 16.46 -18.12 5.00
N ARG A 34 15.25 -18.70 4.95
CA ARG A 34 15.01 -20.10 5.36
C ARG A 34 15.05 -21.10 4.21
N TYR A 35 14.65 -20.70 3.00
CA TYR A 35 14.52 -21.61 1.86
C TYR A 35 15.63 -21.38 0.82
N ASN A 36 16.31 -22.47 0.47
CA ASN A 36 17.27 -22.53 -0.64
C ASN A 36 16.57 -23.05 -1.91
N ASP A 37 15.39 -22.50 -2.18
CA ASP A 37 14.57 -22.84 -3.34
C ASP A 37 15.10 -22.21 -4.63
N ASN A 38 14.64 -22.75 -5.76
CA ASN A 38 14.95 -22.30 -7.11
C ASN A 38 14.92 -20.77 -7.24
N VAL A 39 16.00 -20.21 -7.80
CA VAL A 39 16.23 -18.77 -8.00
C VAL A 39 15.06 -18.09 -8.72
N TRP A 40 14.34 -18.81 -9.59
CA TRP A 40 13.13 -18.34 -10.26
C TRP A 40 12.00 -17.92 -9.31
N LEU A 41 11.74 -18.70 -8.24
CA LEU A 41 10.72 -18.36 -7.25
C LEU A 41 11.13 -17.11 -6.45
N LYS A 42 12.42 -16.99 -6.12
CA LYS A 42 12.96 -15.81 -5.45
C LYS A 42 12.81 -14.54 -6.29
N ILE A 43 13.08 -14.61 -7.60
CA ILE A 43 12.88 -13.49 -8.52
C ILE A 43 11.39 -13.12 -8.61
N PHE A 44 10.50 -14.12 -8.73
CA PHE A 44 9.05 -13.87 -8.80
C PHE A 44 8.51 -13.17 -7.55
N VAL A 45 8.94 -13.63 -6.37
CA VAL A 45 8.58 -12.99 -5.08
C VAL A 45 9.11 -11.55 -5.01
N LEU A 46 10.32 -11.30 -5.50
CA LEU A 46 10.91 -9.96 -5.52
C LEU A 46 10.14 -9.02 -6.46
N ILE A 47 9.72 -9.49 -7.64
CA ILE A 47 8.87 -8.71 -8.57
C ILE A 47 7.52 -8.38 -7.94
N LEU A 48 6.87 -9.36 -7.31
CA LEU A 48 5.61 -9.14 -6.59
C LEU A 48 5.77 -8.10 -5.47
N TRP A 49 6.86 -8.16 -4.73
CA TRP A 49 7.17 -7.18 -3.70
C TRP A 49 7.38 -5.77 -4.25
N VAL A 50 8.07 -5.64 -5.38
CA VAL A 50 8.23 -4.34 -6.07
C VAL A 50 6.89 -3.81 -6.58
N LEU A 51 6.01 -4.68 -7.04
CA LEU A 51 4.68 -4.26 -7.50
C LEU A 51 3.79 -3.81 -6.32
N GLU A 52 3.83 -4.55 -5.21
CA GLU A 52 3.11 -4.19 -3.97
C GLU A 52 3.64 -2.90 -3.35
N THR A 53 4.97 -2.68 -3.34
CA THR A 53 5.55 -1.41 -2.90
C THR A 53 5.07 -0.25 -3.74
N LEU A 54 5.07 -0.39 -5.08
CA LEU A 54 4.54 0.64 -5.96
C LEU A 54 3.06 0.92 -5.70
N HIS A 55 2.24 -0.12 -5.51
CA HIS A 55 0.84 0.03 -5.14
C HIS A 55 0.68 0.79 -3.82
N SER A 56 1.44 0.42 -2.79
CA SER A 56 1.41 1.05 -1.47
C SER A 56 1.88 2.51 -1.52
N ILE A 57 2.90 2.83 -2.33
CA ILE A 57 3.37 4.19 -2.57
C ILE A 57 2.28 5.01 -3.27
N PHE A 58 1.63 4.48 -4.31
CA PHE A 58 0.53 5.17 -4.97
C PHE A 58 -0.66 5.40 -4.03
N ALA A 59 -1.00 4.42 -3.21
CA ALA A 59 -2.04 4.55 -2.20
C ALA A 59 -1.68 5.66 -1.19
N CYS A 60 -0.46 5.63 -0.65
CA CYS A 60 0.04 6.64 0.29
C CYS A 60 0.07 8.04 -0.34
N HIS A 61 0.52 8.16 -1.58
CA HIS A 61 0.56 9.43 -2.30
C HIS A 61 -0.85 9.96 -2.61
N ALA A 62 -1.79 9.08 -2.99
CA ALA A 62 -3.19 9.43 -3.18
C ALA A 62 -3.80 9.95 -1.87
N ILE A 63 -3.58 9.26 -0.75
CA ILE A 63 -4.07 9.70 0.56
C ILE A 63 -3.45 11.04 0.94
N TYR A 64 -2.15 11.23 0.75
CA TYR A 64 -1.49 12.50 1.01
C TYR A 64 -2.10 13.64 0.16
N TYR A 65 -2.38 13.39 -1.12
CA TYR A 65 -2.97 14.37 -2.01
C TYR A 65 -4.43 14.70 -1.65
N PHE A 66 -5.23 13.71 -1.26
CA PHE A 66 -6.62 13.91 -0.86
C PHE A 66 -6.75 14.52 0.54
N VAL A 67 -5.95 14.06 1.50
CA VAL A 67 -6.07 14.42 2.92
C VAL A 67 -5.26 15.66 3.30
N ILE A 68 -4.12 15.93 2.66
CA ILE A 68 -3.26 17.06 3.07
C ILE A 68 -3.36 18.21 2.09
N ILE A 69 -3.33 17.94 0.78
CA ILE A 69 -3.35 19.01 -0.24
C ILE A 69 -4.77 19.54 -0.49
N ASN A 70 -5.79 18.68 -0.46
CA ASN A 70 -7.18 19.07 -0.76
C ASN A 70 -8.11 19.09 0.47
N TYR A 71 -7.56 19.05 1.70
CA TYR A 71 -8.37 19.06 2.93
C TYR A 71 -9.33 20.26 3.05
N ALA A 72 -9.04 21.35 2.32
CA ALA A 72 -9.84 22.59 2.33
C ALA A 72 -10.16 23.15 0.94
N ASN A 73 -9.97 22.39 -0.16
CA ASN A 73 -10.16 22.91 -1.51
C ASN A 73 -11.28 22.15 -2.27
N PRO A 74 -12.48 22.75 -2.41
CA PRO A 74 -13.62 22.14 -3.09
C PRO A 74 -13.47 22.09 -4.62
N ILE A 75 -12.31 22.44 -5.17
CA ILE A 75 -12.07 22.47 -6.63
C ILE A 75 -11.56 21.10 -7.14
N ALA A 76 -11.05 20.24 -6.28
CA ALA A 76 -10.87 18.81 -6.60
C ALA A 76 -12.21 18.03 -6.59
N LEU A 77 -13.33 18.73 -6.33
CA LEU A 77 -14.68 18.20 -6.12
C LEU A 77 -15.58 18.30 -7.37
N ALA A 78 -15.00 18.29 -8.57
CA ALA A 78 -15.74 18.19 -9.85
C ALA A 78 -15.35 16.92 -10.59
#